data_AF-A0A356UEH6-F1
#
_entry.id   AF-A0A356UEH6-F1
#
_cell.length_a   1.000
_cell.length_b   1.000
_cell.length_c   1.000
_cell.angle_alpha   90.00
_cell.angle_beta   90.00
_cell.angle_gamma   90.00
#
_symmetry.space_group_name_H-M   'P 1'
#
loop_
_entity.id
_entity.type
_entity.pdbx_description
1 polymer ?
#
loop_
_entity_poly.entity_id
_entity_poly.type
_entity_poly.pdbx_seq_one_letter_code
_entity_poly.pdbx_strand_id
1 'polypeptide(L)'
;MGRAKANYRLILTCITIFLATFATGAFIGNHLQVGPFDRSITAKAERGKQINILFMGIDARKMETNSRSDTIILASIDTKANKIAMVWIPRDT
;
A
#
# COMPACT_ATOMS: atom_id res chain seq x y z
N MET A 1 -26.43 33.27 33.27
CA MET A 1 -25.49 32.73 32.27
C MET A 1 -24.07 33.15 32.64
N GLY A 2 -23.35 32.31 33.39
CA GLY A 2 -21.99 32.61 33.85
C GLY A 2 -21.01 32.60 32.69
N ARG A 3 -20.33 33.73 32.45
CA ARG A 3 -19.25 33.83 31.46
C ARG A 3 -18.05 33.04 31.97
N ALA A 4 -17.78 31.88 31.35
CA ALA A 4 -16.51 31.18 31.55
C ALA A 4 -15.37 32.11 31.13
N LYS A 5 -14.57 32.58 32.09
CA LYS A 5 -13.33 33.29 31.78
C LYS A 5 -12.35 32.27 31.24
N ALA A 6 -12.12 32.31 29.94
CA ALA A 6 -11.16 31.45 29.27
C ALA A 6 -9.76 31.70 29.85
N ASN A 7 -9.20 30.70 30.51
CA ASN A 7 -7.84 30.76 31.05
C ASN A 7 -6.85 30.68 29.88
N TYR A 8 -6.44 31.84 29.36
CA TYR A 8 -5.58 31.94 28.18
C TYR A 8 -4.29 31.11 28.32
N ARG A 9 -3.70 31.08 29.54
CA ARG A 9 -2.57 30.21 29.86
C ARG A 9 -2.86 28.72 29.61
N LEU A 10 -4.03 28.25 30.04
CA LEU A 10 -4.44 26.86 29.92
C LEU A 10 -4.73 26.48 28.46
N ILE A 11 -5.34 27.40 27.70
CA ILE A 11 -5.56 27.24 26.26
C ILE A 11 -4.21 27.15 25.52
N LEU A 12 -3.26 28.01 25.87
CA LEU A 12 -1.93 28.00 25.24
C LEU A 12 -1.20 26.68 25.53
N THR A 13 -1.25 26.18 26.77
CA THR A 13 -0.66 24.89 27.12
C THR A 13 -1.30 23.74 26.32
N CYS A 14 -2.63 23.71 26.20
CA CYS A 14 -3.33 22.68 25.43
C CYS A 14 -2.96 22.71 23.93
N ILE A 15 -2.88 23.91 23.33
CA ILE A 15 -2.48 24.07 21.92
C ILE A 15 -1.03 23.59 21.72
N THR A 16 -0.14 23.93 22.65
CA THR A 16 1.28 23.56 22.56
C THR A 16 1.45 22.04 22.65
N ILE A 17 0.74 21.39 23.57
CA ILE A 17 0.72 19.93 23.69
C ILE A 17 0.17 19.33 22.40
N PHE A 18 -0.98 19.79 21.92
CA PHE A 18 -1.59 19.28 20.69
C PHE A 18 -0.66 19.37 19.48
N LEU A 19 -0.01 20.52 19.27
CA LEU A 19 0.96 20.69 18.17
C LEU A 19 2.16 19.78 18.33
N ALA A 20 2.68 19.59 19.55
CA ALA A 20 3.80 18.69 19.80
C ALA A 20 3.45 17.23 19.52
N THR A 21 2.29 16.73 19.99
CA THR A 21 1.86 15.37 19.68
C THR A 21 1.51 15.19 18.21
N PHE A 22 0.87 16.18 17.58
CA PHE A 22 0.53 16.13 16.15
C PHE A 22 1.78 16.13 15.27
N ALA A 23 2.76 17.01 15.54
CA ALA A 23 4.01 17.05 14.80
C ALA A 23 4.81 15.74 14.95
N THR A 24 4.87 15.20 16.17
CA THR A 24 5.55 13.92 16.43
C THR A 24 4.83 12.76 15.72
N GLY A 25 3.49 12.73 15.77
CA GLY A 25 2.67 11.74 15.06
C GLY A 25 2.81 11.83 13.54
N ALA A 26 2.84 13.05 12.98
CA ALA A 26 3.04 13.28 11.55
C ALA A 26 4.46 12.87 11.10
N PHE A 27 5.49 13.17 11.90
CA PHE A 27 6.87 12.79 11.62
C PHE A 27 7.06 11.27 11.64
N ILE A 28 6.54 10.59 12.67
CA ILE A 28 6.55 9.12 12.76
C ILE A 28 5.73 8.51 11.62
N GLY A 29 4.53 9.04 11.33
CA GLY A 29 3.69 8.55 10.24
C GLY A 29 4.39 8.63 8.88
N ASN A 30 5.09 9.74 8.61
CA ASN A 30 5.87 9.91 7.38
C ASN A 30 7.06 8.94 7.31
N HIS A 31 7.76 8.69 8.44
CA HIS A 31 8.85 7.71 8.49
C HIS A 31 8.39 6.26 8.46
N LEU A 32 7.16 5.96 8.92
CA LEU A 32 6.58 4.62 8.88
C LEU A 32 5.95 4.29 7.52
N GLN A 33 5.52 5.29 6.73
CA GLN A 33 5.08 5.09 5.35
C GLN A 33 6.22 4.64 4.43
N VAL A 34 7.46 5.12 4.66
CA VAL A 34 8.68 4.57 4.04
C VAL A 34 9.23 3.32 4.76
N GLY A 35 8.58 2.91 5.85
CA GLY A 35 8.89 1.71 6.65
C GLY A 35 8.28 0.42 6.08
N PRO A 36 8.24 -0.68 6.87
CA PRO A 36 7.89 -2.05 6.44
C PRO A 36 6.52 -2.23 5.76
N PHE A 37 5.71 -1.18 5.70
CA PHE A 37 4.39 -1.09 5.08
C PHE A 37 4.38 -0.43 3.69
N ASP A 38 5.50 0.07 3.18
CA ASP A 38 5.58 0.47 1.78
C ASP A 38 5.20 -0.73 0.89
N ARG A 39 4.08 -0.58 0.18
CA ARG A 39 3.51 -1.60 -0.71
C ARG A 39 4.09 -1.51 -2.12
N SER A 40 5.02 -0.60 -2.37
CA SER A 40 5.68 -0.47 -3.67
C SER A 40 6.37 -1.79 -4.05
N ILE A 41 6.31 -2.13 -5.35
CA ILE A 41 6.93 -3.34 -5.89
C ILE A 41 8.45 -3.28 -5.68
N THR A 42 9.03 -2.09 -5.82
CA THR A 42 10.45 -1.81 -5.55
C THR A 42 10.82 -2.11 -4.09
N ALA A 43 10.03 -1.63 -3.12
CA ALA A 43 10.28 -1.93 -1.70
C ALA A 43 10.07 -3.42 -1.37
N LYS A 44 9.17 -4.12 -2.07
CA LYS A 44 9.03 -5.58 -1.92
C LYS A 44 10.24 -6.33 -2.48
N ALA A 45 10.77 -5.92 -3.63
CA ALA A 45 11.96 -6.50 -4.25
C ALA A 45 13.20 -6.34 -3.34
N GLU A 46 13.41 -5.13 -2.81
CA GLU A 46 14.52 -4.82 -1.90
C GLU A 46 14.43 -5.56 -0.56
N ARG A 47 13.21 -5.82 -0.07
CA ARG A 47 12.97 -6.58 1.18
C ARG A 47 13.03 -8.09 1.00
N GLY A 48 13.32 -8.57 -0.21
CA GLY A 48 13.34 -10.01 -0.51
C GLY A 48 11.97 -10.66 -0.35
N LYS A 49 10.88 -9.89 -0.46
CA LYS A 49 9.51 -10.44 -0.40
C LYS A 49 9.15 -10.96 -1.79
N GLN A 50 8.44 -12.09 -1.82
CA GLN A 50 7.96 -12.68 -3.06
C GLN A 50 7.01 -11.73 -3.79
N ILE A 51 7.22 -11.58 -5.10
CA ILE A 51 6.42 -10.73 -5.98
C ILE A 51 5.56 -11.64 -6.84
N ASN A 52 4.24 -11.47 -6.78
CA ASN A 52 3.29 -12.23 -7.57
C ASN A 52 2.69 -11.34 -8.65
N ILE A 53 2.85 -11.74 -9.91
CA ILE A 53 2.36 -11.03 -11.08
C ILE A 53 1.35 -11.93 -11.79
N LEU A 54 0.13 -11.44 -11.95
CA LEU A 54 -0.92 -12.10 -12.71
C LEU A 54 -0.87 -11.60 -14.15
N PHE A 55 -0.53 -12.48 -15.08
CA PHE A 55 -0.59 -12.25 -16.51
C PHE A 55 -1.93 -12.74 -17.05
N MET A 56 -2.63 -11.88 -17.79
CA MET A 56 -3.90 -12.21 -18.44
C MET A 56 -3.80 -11.84 -19.92
N GLY A 57 -3.90 -12.84 -20.80
CA GLY A 57 -4.03 -12.66 -22.24
C GLY A 57 -5.51 -12.60 -22.61
N ILE A 58 -5.96 -11.45 -23.10
CA ILE A 58 -7.37 -11.15 -23.41
C ILE A 58 -7.59 -11.20 -24.93
N ASP A 59 -8.55 -12.00 -25.41
CA ASP A 59 -8.96 -12.03 -26.83
C ASP A 59 -10.01 -10.94 -27.09
N ALA A 60 -9.57 -9.68 -27.03
CA ALA A 60 -10.45 -8.52 -27.18
C ALA A 60 -10.65 -8.17 -28.65
N ARG A 61 -11.84 -8.48 -29.19
CA ARG A 61 -12.28 -8.00 -30.50
C ARG A 61 -12.93 -6.63 -30.35
N LYS A 62 -12.81 -5.77 -31.38
CA LYS A 62 -13.26 -4.37 -31.35
C LYS A 62 -14.70 -4.28 -30.82
N MET A 63 -14.87 -3.53 -29.72
CA MET A 63 -16.10 -3.19 -28.99
C MET A 63 -16.57 -4.11 -27.84
N GLU A 64 -15.84 -5.15 -27.46
CA GLU A 64 -16.15 -5.95 -26.26
C GLU A 64 -15.41 -5.39 -25.02
N THR A 65 -16.12 -4.76 -24.09
CA THR A 65 -15.57 -4.28 -22.81
C THR A 65 -15.31 -5.38 -21.79
N ASN A 66 -15.88 -6.57 -21.98
CA ASN A 66 -15.70 -7.74 -21.13
C ASN A 66 -15.27 -8.95 -21.97
N SER A 67 -14.02 -8.91 -22.44
CA SER A 67 -13.46 -9.94 -23.30
C SER A 67 -12.90 -11.12 -22.49
N ARG A 68 -13.03 -12.31 -23.08
CA ARG A 68 -12.52 -13.58 -22.55
C ARG A 68 -10.99 -13.54 -22.42
N SER A 69 -10.48 -13.91 -21.24
CA SER A 69 -9.06 -14.21 -21.08
C SER A 69 -8.77 -15.63 -21.57
N ASP A 70 -8.00 -15.76 -22.64
CA ASP A 70 -7.59 -17.05 -23.22
C ASP A 70 -6.33 -17.61 -22.51
N THR A 71 -5.65 -16.79 -21.71
CA THR A 71 -4.46 -17.21 -20.95
C THR A 71 -4.42 -16.52 -19.59
N ILE A 72 -4.27 -17.30 -18.52
CA ILE A 72 -4.04 -16.81 -17.15
C ILE A 72 -2.78 -17.48 -16.62
N ILE A 73 -1.76 -16.69 -16.29
CA ILE A 73 -0.50 -17.19 -15.72
C ILE A 73 -0.18 -16.39 -14.46
N LEU A 74 0.03 -17.08 -13.34
CA LEU A 74 0.58 -16.49 -12.12
C LEU A 74 2.08 -16.72 -12.10
N ALA A 75 2.87 -15.65 -12.23
CA ALA A 75 4.30 -15.71 -12.00
C ALA A 75 4.64 -15.24 -10.58
N SER A 76 5.37 -16.07 -9.86
CA SER A 76 5.89 -15.76 -8.54
C SER A 76 7.41 -15.66 -8.60
N ILE A 77 7.93 -14.46 -8.31
CA ILE A 77 9.36 -14.15 -8.31
C ILE A 77 9.83 -14.08 -6.87
N ASP A 78 10.81 -14.93 -6.52
CA ASP A 78 11.52 -14.90 -5.24
C ASP A 78 12.94 -14.38 -5.47
N THR A 79 13.16 -13.11 -5.12
CA THR A 79 14.47 -12.44 -5.25
C THR A 79 15.48 -12.91 -4.20
N LYS A 80 15.04 -13.55 -3.11
CA LYS A 80 15.92 -14.10 -2.08
C LYS A 80 16.44 -15.47 -2.49
N ALA A 81 15.57 -16.31 -3.05
CA ALA A 81 15.95 -17.64 -3.54
C ALA A 81 16.50 -17.62 -4.98
N ASN A 82 16.43 -16.46 -5.68
CA ASN A 82 16.72 -16.33 -7.11
C ASN A 82 15.94 -17.35 -7.97
N LYS A 83 14.65 -17.52 -7.66
CA LYS A 83 13.78 -18.49 -8.32
C LYS A 83 12.52 -17.81 -8.83
N ILE A 84 12.00 -18.37 -9.93
CA ILE A 84 10.74 -17.96 -10.51
C ILE A 84 9.90 -19.23 -10.71
N ALA A 85 8.65 -19.18 -10.26
CA ALA A 85 7.66 -20.19 -10.56
C ALA A 85 6.56 -19.57 -11.41
N MET A 86 6.13 -20.26 -12.46
CA MET A 86 5.00 -19.86 -13.29
C MET A 86 3.94 -20.95 -13.24
N VAL A 87 2.73 -20.58 -12.84
CA VAL A 87 1.58 -21.48 -12.82
C VAL A 87 0.62 -21.01 -13.89
N TRP A 88 0.44 -21.82 -14.92
CA TRP A 88 -0.63 -21.63 -15.87
C TRP A 88 -1.94 -22.14 -15.26
N ILE A 89 -2.95 -21.28 -15.24
CA ILE A 89 -4.28 -21.59 -14.74
C ILE A 89 -5.16 -21.83 -15.98
N PRO A 90 -5.64 -23.06 -16.21
CA PRO A 90 -6.58 -23.32 -17.29
C PRO A 90 -7.86 -22.52 -17.02
N ARG A 91 -8.45 -21.97 -18.07
CA ARG A 91 -9.63 -21.13 -17.98
C ARG A 91 -10.87 -21.87 -17.44
N ASP A 92 -10.95 -23.18 -17.68
CA ASP A 92 -12.15 -23.99 -17.48
C ASP A 92 -12.01 -24.99 -16.30
N THR A 93 -11.20 -24.66 -15.28
CA THR A 93 -11.13 -25.44 -14.02
C THR A 93 -12.28 -25.15 -13.08
#